data_AF-C0QS20-F1
#
_entry.id   AF-C0QS20-F1
#
_cell.length_a   1.000
_cell.length_b   1.000
_cell.length_c   1.000
_cell.angle_alpha   90.00
_cell.angle_beta   90.00
_cell.angle_gamma   90.00
#
_symmetry.space_group_name_H-M   'P 1'
#
loop_
_entity.id
_entity.type
_entity.pdbx_description
1 polymer ?
#
loop_
_entity_poly.entity_id
_entity_poly.type
_entity_poly.pdbx_seq_one_letter_code
_entity_poly.pdbx_strand_id
1 'polypeptide(L)'
;MKIIVYALLFFLGYLCGILFFNHLFKSSKEAILKKKRSTGFFRRFIPFSVVAVAVAYFFKIGILFFLLGFYLSRLTFTRLLTDLK
;
A
#
# COMPACT_ATOMS: atom_id res chain seq x y z
N MET A 1 -16.81 -2.28 -20.55
CA MET A 1 -15.52 -2.95 -20.21
C MET A 1 -14.55 -2.07 -19.42
N LYS A 2 -14.25 -0.81 -19.82
CA LYS A 2 -13.23 0.03 -19.15
C LYS A 2 -13.49 0.29 -17.65
N ILE A 3 -14.75 0.47 -17.25
CA ILE A 3 -15.16 0.66 -15.84
C ILE A 3 -14.78 -0.53 -14.94
N ILE A 4 -14.96 -1.76 -15.42
CA ILE A 4 -14.65 -2.98 -14.66
C ILE A 4 -13.14 -3.06 -14.41
N VAL A 5 -12.33 -2.69 -15.41
CA VAL A 5 -10.87 -2.64 -15.29
C VAL A 5 -10.44 -1.59 -14.26
N TYR A 6 -11.03 -0.41 -14.26
CA TYR A 6 -10.71 0.63 -13.28
C TYR A 6 -11.12 0.25 -11.85
N ALA A 7 -12.28 -0.41 -11.69
CA ALA A 7 -12.69 -0.95 -10.40
C ALA A 7 -11.73 -2.03 -9.89
N LEU A 8 -11.24 -2.92 -10.76
CA LEU A 8 -10.24 -3.92 -10.42
C LEU A 8 -8.90 -3.28 -10.02
N LEU A 9 -8.43 -2.27 -10.76
CA LEU A 9 -7.20 -1.55 -10.43
C LEU A 9 -7.30 -0.81 -9.10
N PHE A 10 -8.45 -0.19 -8.82
CA PHE A 10 -8.75 0.41 -7.53
C PHE A 10 -8.68 -0.61 -6.40
N PHE A 11 -9.34 -1.76 -6.57
CA PHE A 11 -9.34 -2.82 -5.56
C PHE A 11 -7.93 -3.37 -5.33
N LEU A 12 -7.16 -3.60 -6.38
CA LEU A 12 -5.75 -4.01 -6.30
C LEU A 12 -4.89 -3.00 -5.55
N GLY A 13 -5.06 -1.70 -5.83
CA GLY A 13 -4.38 -0.62 -5.13
C GLY A 13 -4.71 -0.59 -3.64
N TYR A 14 -5.99 -0.73 -3.30
CA TYR A 14 -6.45 -0.80 -1.93
C TYR A 14 -5.87 -2.00 -1.18
N LEU A 15 -5.89 -3.19 -1.79
CA LEU A 15 -5.35 -4.42 -1.19
C LEU A 15 -3.85 -4.33 -0.96
N CYS A 16 -3.09 -3.85 -1.97
CA CYS A 16 -1.66 -3.59 -1.85
C CYS A 16 -1.36 -2.62 -0.72
N GLY A 17 -2.13 -1.53 -0.63
CA GLY A 17 -1.95 -0.53 0.39
C GLY A 17 -2.23 -1.05 1.80
N ILE A 18 -3.29 -1.84 2.03
CA ILE A 18 -3.54 -2.49 3.33
C ILE A 18 -2.34 -3.34 3.75
N LEU A 19 -1.84 -4.20 2.86
CA LEU A 19 -0.72 -5.07 3.16
C LEU A 19 0.55 -4.27 3.47
N PHE A 20 0.80 -3.22 2.68
CA PHE A 20 1.92 -2.32 2.87
C PHE A 20 1.87 -1.59 4.22
N PHE A 21 0.76 -0.92 4.55
CA PHE A 21 0.63 -0.16 5.79
C PHE A 21 0.59 -1.05 7.03
N ASN A 22 -0.05 -2.21 6.97
CA ASN A 22 -0.01 -3.20 8.06
C ASN A 22 1.42 -3.68 8.32
N HIS A 23 2.17 -3.95 7.26
CA HIS A 23 3.56 -4.36 7.40
C HIS A 23 4.47 -3.24 7.89
N LEU A 24 4.28 -2.01 7.39
CA LEU A 24 4.98 -0.82 7.86
C LEU A 24 4.74 -0.63 9.36
N PHE A 25 3.48 -0.73 9.81
CA PHE A 25 3.13 -0.61 11.22
C PHE A 25 3.81 -1.66 12.09
N LYS A 26 3.74 -2.94 11.72
CA LYS A 26 4.43 -4.03 12.44
C LYS A 26 5.94 -3.79 12.48
N SER A 27 6.55 -3.42 11.35
CA SER A 27 7.99 -3.18 11.26
C SER A 27 8.42 -1.99 12.10
N SER A 28 7.67 -0.89 12.08
CA SER A 28 7.95 0.29 12.90
C SER A 28 7.79 -0.03 14.39
N LYS A 29 6.74 -0.77 14.79
CA LYS A 29 6.55 -1.20 16.18
C LYS A 29 7.71 -2.07 16.66
N GLU A 30 8.15 -3.04 15.86
CA GLU A 30 9.31 -3.87 16.19
C GLU A 30 10.63 -3.09 16.23
N ALA A 31 10.82 -2.11 15.34
CA ALA A 31 12.01 -1.26 15.32
C ALA A 31 12.12 -0.43 16.60
N ILE A 32 11.00 0.17 17.03
CA ILE A 32 10.91 0.96 18.25
C ILE A 32 11.17 0.06 19.47
N LEU A 33 10.55 -1.12 19.54
CA LEU A 33 10.71 -2.06 20.65
C LEU A 33 12.13 -2.65 20.75
N LYS A 34 12.74 -3.01 19.60
CA LYS A 34 14.04 -3.70 19.57
C LYS A 34 15.23 -2.75 19.35
N LYS A 35 15.03 -1.43 19.27
CA LYS A 35 16.03 -0.41 18.89
C LYS A 35 16.87 -0.79 17.65
N LYS A 36 16.32 -1.60 16.73
CA LYS A 36 17.04 -2.07 15.54
C LYS A 36 16.96 -1.01 14.44
N ARG A 37 18.11 -0.53 13.96
CA ARG A 37 18.22 0.45 12.85
C ARG A 37 17.78 -0.09 11.49
N SER A 38 17.85 -1.40 11.26
CA SER A 38 17.53 -2.01 9.97
C SER A 38 16.26 -2.86 10.08
N THR A 39 15.13 -2.26 9.75
CA THR A 39 13.92 -3.01 9.42
C THR A 39 14.05 -3.55 8.01
N GLY A 40 13.57 -4.76 7.73
CA GLY A 40 13.50 -5.30 6.37
C GLY A 40 12.54 -4.54 5.43
N PHE A 41 12.25 -3.27 5.73
CA PHE A 41 11.30 -2.39 5.06
C PHE A 41 11.62 -2.28 3.58
N PHE A 42 12.87 -1.95 3.21
CA PHE A 42 13.27 -1.80 1.80
C PHE A 42 13.11 -3.10 1.01
N ARG A 43 13.52 -4.24 1.58
CA ARG A 43 13.37 -5.56 0.93
C ARG A 43 11.91 -5.89 0.60
N ARG A 44 10.98 -5.43 1.43
CA ARG A 44 9.55 -5.71 1.29
C ARG A 44 8.78 -4.58 0.59
N PHE A 45 9.37 -3.39 0.43
CA PHE A 45 8.85 -2.30 -0.39
C PHE A 45 8.99 -2.58 -1.89
N ILE A 46 10.11 -3.19 -2.30
CA ILE A 46 10.42 -3.55 -3.69
C ILE A 46 9.25 -4.20 -4.44
N PRO A 47 8.61 -5.27 -3.94
CA PRO A 47 7.49 -5.90 -4.65
C PRO A 47 6.29 -4.98 -4.86
N PHE A 48 5.96 -4.11 -3.89
CA PHE A 48 4.86 -3.14 -4.06
C PHE A 48 5.18 -2.08 -5.11
N SER A 49 6.43 -1.59 -5.15
CA SER A 49 6.89 -0.68 -6.20
C SER A 49 6.88 -1.33 -7.59
N VAL A 50 7.25 -2.61 -7.70
CA VAL A 50 7.18 -3.35 -8.98
C VAL A 50 5.73 -3.46 -9.45
N VAL A 51 4.78 -3.76 -8.55
CA VAL A 51 3.35 -3.81 -8.89
C VAL A 51 2.86 -2.44 -9.38
N ALA A 52 3.22 -1.35 -8.70
CA ALA A 52 2.82 0.00 -9.11
C ALA A 52 3.39 0.38 -10.50
N VAL A 53 4.67 0.06 -10.76
CA VAL A 53 5.31 0.28 -12.06
C VAL A 53 4.65 -0.55 -13.15
N ALA A 54 4.34 -1.83 -12.89
CA ALA A 54 3.62 -2.68 -13.83
C ALA A 54 2.23 -2.10 -14.16
N VAL A 55 1.47 -1.65 -13.15
CA VAL A 55 0.17 -1.02 -13.37
C VAL A 55 0.31 0.24 -14.23
N ALA A 56 1.32 1.08 -13.97
CA ALA A 56 1.57 2.28 -14.76
C ALA A 56 1.92 1.95 -16.22
N TYR A 57 2.77 0.94 -16.43
CA TYR A 57 3.20 0.51 -17.76
C TYR A 57 2.04 -0.05 -18.59
N PHE A 58 1.23 -0.95 -18.02
CA PHE A 58 0.17 -1.63 -18.78
C PHE A 58 -1.13 -0.81 -18.88
N PHE A 59 -1.48 -0.01 -17.87
CA PHE A 59 -2.78 0.66 -17.80
C PHE A 59 -2.73 2.18 -17.95
N LYS A 60 -1.54 2.78 -18.07
CA LYS A 60 -1.33 4.24 -18.24
C LYS A 60 -2.15 5.04 -17.23
N ILE A 61 -3.26 5.66 -17.66
CA ILE A 61 -4.18 6.44 -16.81
C ILE A 61 -4.80 5.60 -15.67
N GLY A 62 -4.87 4.28 -15.83
CA GLY A 62 -5.36 3.34 -14.82
C GLY A 62 -4.56 3.36 -13.52
N ILE A 63 -3.32 3.86 -13.53
CA ILE A 63 -2.52 4.09 -12.32
C ILE A 63 -3.23 5.03 -11.35
N LEU A 64 -4.02 5.99 -11.82
CA LEU A 64 -4.76 6.90 -10.95
C LEU A 64 -5.76 6.15 -10.07
N PHE A 65 -6.46 5.16 -10.64
CA PHE A 65 -7.41 4.34 -9.88
C PHE A 65 -6.71 3.45 -8.87
N PHE A 66 -5.56 2.87 -9.24
CA PHE A 66 -4.71 2.14 -8.31
C PHE A 66 -4.22 3.03 -7.15
N LEU A 67 -3.74 4.22 -7.45
CA LEU A 67 -3.27 5.19 -6.46
C LEU A 67 -4.42 5.67 -5.55
N LEU A 68 -5.63 5.86 -6.08
CA LEU A 68 -6.81 6.20 -5.30
C LEU A 68 -7.16 5.08 -4.30
N GLY A 69 -7.13 3.82 -4.74
CA GLY A 69 -7.33 2.67 -3.85
C GLY A 69 -6.24 2.61 -2.78
N PHE A 70 -4.98 2.77 -3.18
CA PHE A 70 -3.84 2.79 -2.27
C PHE A 70 -3.96 3.93 -1.24
N TYR A 71 -4.37 5.11 -1.67
CA TYR A 71 -4.60 6.26 -0.79
C TYR A 71 -5.75 6.02 0.19
N LEU A 72 -6.85 5.40 -0.27
CA LEU A 72 -7.95 5.03 0.63
C LEU A 72 -7.47 4.08 1.73
N SER A 73 -6.61 3.11 1.40
CA SER A 73 -6.03 2.21 2.42
C SER A 73 -5.22 2.97 3.48
N ARG A 74 -4.49 4.03 3.08
CA ARG A 74 -3.77 4.90 4.01
C ARG A 74 -4.72 5.58 4.96
N LEU A 75 -5.84 6.12 4.46
CA LEU A 75 -6.86 6.76 5.30
C LEU A 75 -7.49 5.76 6.27
N THR A 76 -7.86 4.57 5.78
CA THR A 76 -8.39 3.48 6.63
C THR A 76 -7.41 3.15 7.74
N PHE A 77 -6.13 2.98 7.42
CA PHE A 77 -5.11 2.64 8.40
C PHE A 77 -4.84 3.77 9.39
N THR A 78 -4.85 5.03 8.93
CA THR A 78 -4.68 6.21 9.79
C THR A 78 -5.82 6.33 10.79
N ARG A 79 -7.07 6.13 10.35
CA ARG A 79 -8.24 6.09 11.26
C ARG A 79 -8.13 4.96 12.28
N LEU A 80 -7.83 3.74 11.82
CA LEU A 80 -7.64 2.57 12.70
C LEU A 80 -6.60 2.81 13.79
N LEU A 81 -5.50 3.49 13.47
CA LEU A 81 -4.48 3.86 14.45
C LEU A 81 -4.91 4.99 15.39
N THR A 82 -5.74 5.92 14.91
CA THR A 82 -6.21 7.05 15.71
C THR A 82 -7.27 6.60 16.70
N ASP A 83 -8.17 5.70 16.30
CA ASP A 83 -9.21 5.12 17.16
C ASP A 83 -8.65 4.16 18.23
N LEU A 84 -7.43 3.67 18.06
CA LEU A 84 -6.72 2.85 19.06
C LEU A 84 -6.04 3.68 20.18
N LYS A 85 -6.10 5.01 20.11
CA LYS A 85 -5.42 5.94 21.02
C LYS A 85 -6.38 6.53 22.03
#